data_AF-A0AA43ERK9-F1
#
_entry.id   AF-A0AA43ERK9-F1
#
_cell.length_a   1.000
_cell.length_b   1.000
_cell.length_c   1.000
_cell.angle_alpha   90.00
_cell.angle_beta   90.00
_cell.angle_gamma   90.00
#
_symmetry.space_group_name_H-M   'P 1'
#
loop_
_entity.id
_entity.type
_entity.pdbx_description
1 polymer ?
#
loop_
_entity_poly.entity_id
_entity_poly.type
_entity_poly.pdbx_seq_one_letter_code
_entity_poly.pdbx_strand_id
1 'polypeptide(L)'
;MTNSTGKPTVPPWLYKLFTGHQYPYVRRLAKFGQVVKPGEDRAEPTKEMIEAKFWDVYPRCRVKVLQEVKEGMIVVFHDLAEYPPGGFQALVDNPEEFLATTFGKKKIKVNFYDEDNFVCTINFKVAGWTEHGH
;
A
#
# COMPACT_ATOMS: atom_id res chain seq x y z
N MET A 1 -35.71 3.03 3.63
CA MET A 1 -34.87 3.69 2.61
C MET A 1 -33.79 4.46 3.35
N THR A 2 -32.54 4.00 3.32
CA THR A 2 -31.39 4.73 3.88
C THR A 2 -30.42 4.99 2.74
N ASN A 3 -30.61 6.14 2.09
CA ASN A 3 -29.69 6.68 1.10
C ASN A 3 -28.48 7.28 1.80
N SER A 4 -27.31 7.05 1.19
CA SER A 4 -25.97 7.66 1.39
C SER A 4 -24.92 6.69 1.93
N THR A 5 -24.52 5.72 1.10
CA THR A 5 -23.26 4.96 1.25
C THR A 5 -22.08 5.91 0.99
N GLY A 6 -21.71 6.72 1.98
CA GLY A 6 -20.48 7.50 1.94
C GLY A 6 -19.30 6.53 1.86
N LYS A 7 -18.46 6.65 0.82
CA LYS A 7 -17.19 5.92 0.73
C LYS A 7 -16.43 6.11 2.07
N PRO A 8 -15.84 5.06 2.66
CA PRO A 8 -15.05 5.19 3.87
C PRO A 8 -13.97 6.28 3.69
N THR A 9 -13.71 7.08 4.72
CA THR A 9 -12.63 8.08 4.64
C THR A 9 -11.29 7.36 4.73
N VAL A 10 -10.56 7.23 3.62
CA VAL A 10 -9.18 6.75 3.62
C VAL A 10 -8.20 7.91 3.84
N PRO A 11 -7.09 7.72 4.57
CA PRO A 11 -6.08 8.76 4.71
C PRO A 11 -5.51 9.20 3.35
N PRO A 12 -5.28 10.52 3.12
CA PRO A 12 -4.76 11.01 1.85
C PRO A 12 -3.43 10.39 1.43
N TRP A 13 -2.57 10.04 2.41
CA TRP A 13 -1.29 9.40 2.15
C TRP A 13 -1.46 8.01 1.51
N LEU A 14 -2.46 7.26 1.96
CA LEU A 14 -2.73 5.90 1.50
C LEU A 14 -3.29 5.92 0.07
N TYR A 15 -4.25 6.81 -0.18
CA TYR A 15 -4.77 7.02 -1.53
C TYR A 15 -3.66 7.41 -2.51
N LYS A 16 -2.80 8.37 -2.11
CA LYS A 16 -1.65 8.79 -2.93
C LYS A 16 -0.67 7.65 -3.18
N LEU A 17 -0.45 6.78 -2.20
CA LEU A 17 0.45 5.64 -2.32
C LEU A 17 -0.03 4.63 -3.38
N PHE A 18 -1.32 4.30 -3.37
CA PHE A 18 -1.92 3.34 -4.32
C PHE A 18 -2.10 3.89 -5.73
N THR A 19 -2.43 5.18 -5.86
CA THR A 19 -2.77 5.81 -7.14
C THR A 19 -1.62 6.63 -7.75
N GLY A 20 -0.50 6.71 -7.04
CA GLY A 20 0.71 7.41 -7.47
C GLY A 20 1.38 6.76 -8.68
N HIS A 21 2.30 7.49 -9.31
CA HIS A 21 3.06 6.99 -10.45
C HIS A 21 4.16 6.00 -10.06
N GLN A 22 4.60 6.03 -8.79
CA GLN A 22 5.63 5.13 -8.27
C GLN A 22 5.22 3.66 -8.32
N TYR A 23 3.92 3.40 -8.14
CA TYR A 23 3.35 2.06 -8.09
C TYR A 23 2.21 1.96 -9.10
N PRO A 24 2.47 1.47 -10.33
CA PRO A 24 1.51 1.60 -11.42
C PRO A 24 0.38 0.55 -11.36
N TYR A 25 0.29 -0.30 -10.33
CA TYR A 25 -0.64 -1.43 -10.29
C TYR A 25 -2.10 -1.01 -10.53
N VAL A 26 -2.64 -0.11 -9.70
CA VAL A 26 -4.02 0.40 -9.83
C VAL A 26 -4.23 1.10 -11.17
N ARG A 27 -3.24 1.89 -11.62
CA ARG A 27 -3.28 2.56 -12.93
C ARG A 27 -3.31 1.57 -14.09
N ARG A 28 -2.52 0.49 -14.03
CA ARG A 28 -2.48 -0.56 -15.04
C ARG A 28 -3.81 -1.31 -15.09
N LEU A 29 -4.39 -1.64 -13.94
CA LEU A 29 -5.74 -2.23 -13.91
C LEU A 29 -6.78 -1.28 -14.53
N ALA A 30 -6.69 0.02 -14.24
CA ALA A 30 -7.57 1.02 -14.85
C ALA A 30 -7.35 1.17 -16.36
N LYS A 31 -6.10 1.06 -16.84
CA LYS A 31 -5.75 1.15 -18.27
C LYS A 31 -6.18 -0.10 -19.04
N PHE A 32 -5.86 -1.27 -18.51
CA PHE A 32 -6.03 -2.54 -19.21
C PHE A 32 -7.40 -3.17 -19.02
N GLY A 33 -8.18 -2.71 -18.04
CA GLY A 33 -9.60 -3.04 -17.91
C GLY A 33 -10.50 -2.31 -18.91
N GLN A 34 -9.97 -1.43 -19.74
CA GLN A 34 -10.73 -0.71 -20.77
C GLN A 34 -11.05 -1.62 -21.96
N VAL A 35 -12.27 -1.47 -22.49
CA VAL A 35 -12.65 -2.07 -23.77
C VAL A 35 -11.88 -1.34 -24.88
N VAL A 36 -11.19 -2.10 -25.72
CA VAL A 36 -10.40 -1.57 -26.83
C VAL A 36 -11.08 -1.96 -28.13
N LYS A 37 -11.27 -0.99 -29.02
CA LYS A 37 -11.71 -1.28 -30.38
C LYS A 37 -10.53 -1.87 -31.17
N PRO A 38 -10.76 -2.91 -31.99
CA PRO A 38 -9.70 -3.44 -32.84
C PRO A 38 -9.05 -2.34 -33.69
N GLY A 39 -7.73 -2.23 -33.61
CA GLY A 39 -6.94 -1.23 -34.35
C GLY A 39 -6.68 0.09 -33.63
N GLU A 40 -7.18 0.29 -32.41
CA GLU A 40 -6.89 1.48 -31.59
C GLU A 40 -5.97 1.15 -30.40
N ASP A 41 -5.11 2.10 -30.03
CA ASP A 41 -4.30 2.01 -28.83
C ASP A 41 -5.14 2.26 -27.56
N ARG A 42 -4.74 1.64 -26.46
CA ARG A 42 -5.34 1.89 -25.15
C ARG A 42 -5.01 3.29 -24.64
N ALA A 43 -6.04 4.10 -24.44
CA ALA A 43 -5.93 5.41 -23.81
C ALA A 43 -5.37 5.33 -22.38
N GLU A 44 -4.73 6.41 -21.92
CA GLU A 44 -4.36 6.55 -20.52
C GLU A 44 -5.62 6.62 -19.63
N PRO A 45 -5.60 6.01 -18.43
CA PRO A 45 -6.76 5.98 -17.56
C PRO A 45 -7.05 7.37 -16.97
N THR A 46 -8.33 7.74 -16.90
CA THR A 46 -8.73 8.98 -16.24
C THR A 46 -8.62 8.86 -14.72
N LYS A 47 -8.70 9.99 -14.01
CA LYS A 47 -8.65 10.02 -12.54
C LYS A 47 -9.77 9.19 -11.93
N GLU A 48 -10.97 9.25 -12.50
CA GLU A 48 -12.16 8.53 -12.03
C GLU A 48 -11.99 7.02 -12.17
N MET A 49 -11.34 6.57 -13.26
CA MET A 49 -11.06 5.15 -13.48
C MET A 49 -10.03 4.62 -12.48
N ILE A 50 -9.01 5.42 -12.20
CA ILE A 50 -8.01 5.09 -11.18
C ILE A 50 -8.67 5.05 -9.80
N GLU A 51 -9.53 6.01 -9.49
CA GLU A 51 -10.25 6.04 -8.21
C GLU A 51 -11.18 4.83 -8.07
N ALA A 52 -11.92 4.48 -9.12
CA ALA A 52 -12.76 3.28 -9.13
C ALA A 52 -11.93 2.02 -8.87
N LYS A 53 -10.76 1.89 -9.50
CA LYS A 53 -9.86 0.77 -9.26
C LYS A 53 -9.17 0.78 -7.90
N PHE A 54 -8.92 1.95 -7.33
CA PHE A 54 -8.47 2.04 -5.94
C PHE A 54 -9.50 1.42 -4.99
N TRP A 55 -10.78 1.77 -5.14
CA TRP A 55 -11.86 1.24 -4.29
C TRP A 55 -12.16 -0.25 -4.53
N ASP A 56 -11.81 -0.78 -5.69
CA ASP A 56 -11.89 -2.20 -6.04
C ASP A 56 -10.73 -3.03 -5.43
N VAL A 57 -9.53 -2.45 -5.39
CA VAL A 57 -8.30 -3.14 -4.95
C VAL A 57 -8.08 -3.02 -3.45
N TYR A 58 -8.15 -1.82 -2.89
CA TYR A 58 -7.78 -1.55 -1.49
C TYR A 58 -8.48 -2.47 -0.48
N PRO A 59 -9.80 -2.72 -0.54
CA PRO A 59 -10.49 -3.58 0.41
C PRO A 59 -10.10 -5.06 0.32
N ARG A 60 -9.46 -5.49 -0.78
CA ARG A 60 -8.98 -6.86 -1.01
C ARG A 60 -7.51 -7.03 -0.66
N CYS A 61 -6.81 -5.94 -0.35
CA CYS A 61 -5.38 -6.03 -0.08
C CYS A 61 -5.08 -6.72 1.24
N ARG A 62 -4.08 -7.58 1.25
CA ARG A 62 -3.36 -7.98 2.47
C ARG A 62 -2.12 -7.12 2.66
N VAL A 63 -1.63 -7.04 3.89
CA VAL A 63 -0.44 -6.27 4.23
C VAL A 63 0.63 -7.18 4.80
N LYS A 64 1.87 -7.06 4.30
CA LYS A 64 3.05 -7.68 4.89
C LYS A 64 3.95 -6.61 5.51
N VAL A 65 4.32 -6.81 6.77
CA VAL A 65 5.23 -5.92 7.51
C VAL A 65 6.58 -6.60 7.64
N LEU A 66 7.63 -5.90 7.24
CA LEU A 66 8.99 -6.40 7.14
C LEU A 66 9.94 -5.49 7.94
N GLN A 67 10.91 -6.07 8.63
CA GLN A 67 12.05 -5.33 9.18
C GLN A 67 13.17 -5.27 8.15
N GLU A 68 13.66 -4.07 7.86
CA GLU A 68 14.88 -3.88 7.07
C GLU A 68 16.10 -3.91 7.99
N VAL A 69 17.03 -4.85 7.76
CA VAL A 69 18.30 -4.97 8.49
C VAL A 69 19.46 -4.91 7.50
N LYS A 70 20.47 -4.09 7.82
CA LYS A 70 21.71 -4.07 7.06
C LYS A 70 22.70 -5.05 7.70
N GLU A 71 23.07 -6.09 6.98
CA GLU A 71 24.05 -7.09 7.40
C GLU A 71 25.30 -6.96 6.53
N GLY A 72 26.34 -6.31 7.06
CA GLY A 72 27.52 -5.96 6.27
C GLY A 72 27.18 -5.08 5.07
N MET A 73 27.31 -5.63 3.85
CA MET A 73 27.00 -4.94 2.59
C MET A 73 25.61 -5.26 2.01
N ILE A 74 24.86 -6.18 2.61
CA ILE A 74 23.54 -6.58 2.12
C ILE A 74 22.41 -5.98 2.97
N VAL A 75 21.23 -5.89 2.36
CA VAL A 75 19.98 -5.54 3.06
C VAL A 75 19.10 -6.78 3.08
N VAL A 76 18.74 -7.22 4.27
CA VAL A 76 17.86 -8.36 4.53
C VAL A 76 16.52 -7.83 5.02
N PHE A 77 15.43 -8.47 4.57
CA PHE A 77 14.09 -8.20 5.05
C PHE A 77 13.58 -9.39 5.86
N HIS A 78 13.34 -9.20 7.15
CA HIS A 78 12.72 -10.22 8.00
C HIS A 78 11.22 -9.98 8.12
N ASP A 79 10.43 -11.04 8.02
CA ASP A 79 8.99 -10.96 8.21
C ASP A 79 8.66 -10.66 9.67
N LEU A 80 7.84 -9.63 9.90
CA LEU A 80 7.37 -9.25 11.24
C LEU A 80 5.91 -9.64 11.45
N ALA A 81 5.05 -9.38 10.46
CA ALA A 81 3.64 -9.67 10.54
C ALA A 81 2.99 -9.69 9.15
N GLU A 82 1.82 -10.32 9.09
CA GLU A 82 0.91 -10.25 7.95
C GLU A 82 -0.51 -10.01 8.43
N TYR A 83 -1.23 -9.12 7.73
CA TYR A 83 -2.60 -8.76 8.05
C TYR A 83 -3.50 -9.07 6.85
N PRO A 84 -4.64 -9.74 7.07
CA PRO A 84 -5.61 -10.02 6.02
C PRO A 84 -6.33 -8.74 5.57
N PRO A 85 -7.13 -8.80 4.50
CA PRO A 85 -8.00 -7.71 4.09
C PRO A 85 -8.85 -7.17 5.25
N GLY A 86 -8.81 -5.84 5.46
CA GLY A 86 -9.47 -5.15 6.59
C GLY A 86 -8.77 -5.29 7.95
N GLY A 87 -7.74 -6.14 8.08
CA GLY A 87 -7.06 -6.43 9.35
C GLY A 87 -5.99 -5.43 9.79
N PHE A 88 -5.77 -4.35 9.04
CA PHE A 88 -4.66 -3.41 9.25
C PHE A 88 -5.14 -1.95 9.42
N GLN A 89 -6.38 -1.74 9.87
CA GLN A 89 -6.93 -0.39 10.03
C GLN A 89 -6.12 0.47 11.02
N ALA A 90 -5.70 -0.09 12.15
CA ALA A 90 -4.87 0.62 13.14
C ALA A 90 -3.51 1.09 12.56
N LEU A 91 -2.91 0.28 11.68
CA LEU A 91 -1.72 0.65 10.92
C LEU A 91 -2.00 1.80 9.95
N VAL A 92 -3.18 1.84 9.33
CA VAL A 92 -3.56 2.90 8.40
C VAL A 92 -3.84 4.22 9.11
N ASP A 93 -4.52 4.16 10.25
CA ASP A 93 -4.96 5.34 10.99
C ASP A 93 -3.79 6.09 11.62
N ASN A 94 -2.83 5.36 12.20
CA ASN A 94 -1.66 5.96 12.84
C ASN A 94 -0.42 5.07 12.69
N PRO A 95 0.21 5.06 11.49
CA PRO A 95 1.23 4.07 11.14
C PRO A 95 2.45 4.13 12.04
N GLU A 96 2.97 5.31 12.36
CA GLU A 96 4.19 5.43 13.15
C GLU A 96 3.98 4.94 14.60
N GLU A 97 2.88 5.35 15.25
CA GLU A 97 2.56 4.92 16.61
C GLU A 97 2.26 3.42 16.68
N PHE A 98 1.47 2.91 15.73
CA PHE A 98 1.15 1.49 15.64
C PHE A 98 2.42 0.66 15.49
N LEU A 99 3.30 1.05 14.57
CA LEU A 99 4.54 0.33 14.30
C LEU A 99 5.51 0.41 15.49
N ALA A 100 5.60 1.56 16.16
CA ALA A 100 6.43 1.73 17.35
C ALA A 100 5.96 0.84 18.50
N THR A 101 4.65 0.82 18.75
CA THR A 101 4.05 0.04 19.85
C THR A 101 4.11 -1.45 19.58
N THR A 102 3.88 -1.87 18.32
CA THR A 102 3.77 -3.28 17.95
C THR A 102 5.13 -3.94 17.73
N PHE A 103 6.06 -3.23 17.08
CA PHE A 103 7.33 -3.82 16.63
C PHE A 103 8.57 -3.15 17.22
N GLY A 104 8.43 -2.04 17.94
CA GLY A 104 9.54 -1.30 18.52
C GLY A 104 10.31 -0.43 17.51
N LYS A 105 11.44 0.14 17.97
CA LYS A 105 12.29 1.05 17.20
C LYS A 105 13.11 0.31 16.14
N LYS A 106 12.77 0.45 14.86
CA LYS A 106 13.48 -0.19 13.72
C LYS A 106 13.11 0.46 12.37
N LYS A 107 13.83 0.09 11.30
CA LYS A 107 13.41 0.35 9.91
C LYS A 107 12.37 -0.69 9.50
N ILE A 108 11.19 -0.24 9.11
CA ILE A 108 10.07 -1.10 8.73
C ILE A 108 9.65 -0.80 7.29
N LYS A 109 9.41 -1.85 6.52
CA LYS A 109 8.78 -1.79 5.20
C LYS A 109 7.39 -2.42 5.28
N VAL A 110 6.39 -1.71 4.80
CA VAL A 110 5.00 -2.18 4.72
C VAL A 110 4.66 -2.37 3.25
N ASN A 111 4.35 -3.61 2.86
CA ASN A 111 3.94 -3.96 1.50
C ASN A 111 2.45 -4.28 1.46
N PHE A 112 1.76 -3.78 0.44
CA PHE A 112 0.38 -4.13 0.14
C PHE A 112 0.35 -5.09 -1.05
N TYR A 113 -0.45 -6.14 -0.94
CA TYR A 113 -0.64 -7.14 -1.99
C TYR A 113 -2.12 -7.34 -2.29
N ASP A 114 -2.46 -7.48 -3.56
CA ASP A 114 -3.75 -7.96 -4.03
C ASP A 114 -3.55 -9.40 -4.51
N GLU A 115 -4.03 -10.36 -3.70
CA GLU A 115 -3.64 -11.77 -3.79
C GLU A 115 -2.10 -11.92 -3.73
N ASP A 116 -1.48 -12.44 -4.80
CA ASP A 116 -0.03 -12.59 -4.94
C ASP A 116 0.63 -11.39 -5.64
N ASN A 117 -0.17 -10.43 -6.12
CA ASN A 117 0.35 -9.27 -6.85
C ASN A 117 0.78 -8.18 -5.88
N PHE A 118 2.03 -7.75 -6.01
CA PHE A 118 2.51 -6.56 -5.30
C PHE A 118 1.81 -5.30 -5.81
N VAL A 119 1.22 -4.53 -4.90
CA VAL A 119 0.50 -3.29 -5.22
C VAL A 119 1.39 -2.08 -4.99
N CYS A 120 1.83 -1.86 -3.75
CA CYS A 120 2.65 -0.71 -3.36
C CYS A 120 3.39 -0.99 -2.04
N THR A 121 4.37 -0.14 -1.71
CA THR A 121 5.11 -0.24 -0.45
C THR A 121 5.44 1.13 0.12
N ILE A 122 5.60 1.20 1.43
CA ILE A 122 6.07 2.38 2.15
C ILE A 122 7.07 1.96 3.23
N ASN A 123 8.11 2.76 3.42
CA ASN A 123 9.13 2.53 4.44
C ASN A 123 8.96 3.55 5.58
N PHE A 124 9.15 3.09 6.82
CA PHE A 124 9.13 3.88 8.03
C PHE A 124 10.46 3.76 8.77
N LYS A 125 10.96 4.88 9.28
CA LYS A 125 12.04 4.93 10.28
C LYS A 125 11.40 5.18 11.64
N VAL A 126 11.02 4.12 12.34
CA VAL A 126 10.14 4.19 13.51
C VAL A 126 10.89 4.70 14.74
N ALA A 127 10.24 5.56 15.54
CA ALA A 127 10.72 6.03 16.85
C ALA A 127 12.14 6.64 16.84
N GLY A 128 12.41 7.53 15.88
CA GLY A 128 13.71 8.20 15.79
C GLY A 128 14.86 7.22 15.56
N TRP A 129 14.62 6.17 14.75
CA TRP A 129 15.67 5.24 14.34
C TRP A 129 16.84 6.02 13.74
N THR A 130 17.99 5.90 14.38
CA THR A 130 19.28 6.39 13.90
C THR A 130 20.11 5.18 13.51
N GLU A 131 20.87 5.30 12.43
CA GLU A 131 22.00 4.39 12.18
C GLU A 131 22.89 4.44 13.43
N HIS A 132 23.52 3.34 13.82
CA HIS A 132 24.45 3.22 14.96
C HIS A 132 23.83 2.80 16.32
N GLY A 133 23.70 1.48 16.50
CA GLY A 133 24.15 0.80 17.71
C GLY A 133 25.35 -0.05 17.30
N HIS A 134 26.49 0.14 17.96
CA HIS A 134 27.77 -0.50 17.67
C HIS A 134 27.70 -2.03 17.70
#